data_AF-X0QLZ6-F1
#
_entry.id   AF-X0QLZ6-F1
#
_cell.length_a   1.000
_cell.length_b   1.000
_cell.length_c   1.000
_cell.angle_alpha   90.00
_cell.angle_beta   90.00
_cell.angle_gamma   90.00
#
_symmetry.space_group_name_H-M   'P 1'
#
loop_
_entity.id
_entity.type
_entity.pdbx_description
1 polymer ?
#
loop_
_entity_poly.entity_id
_entity_poly.type
_entity_poly.pdbx_seq_one_letter_code
_entity_poly.pdbx_strand_id
1 'polypeptide(L)'
;MAKSAADDVNVAVTSHSDNALLLPSSAYQLPQHLAVIGKGMRQNNVLLSQVLQADIQRWYPWSGIPQRINAGKTHLLSALPLPNMIKNQITHLSSSSLSFQQPDAFIGWGRKKSYQRANKVAKRQKLETLSVEDGFLRSLDSGVSSRHGLSVVVDDLGIYFDTTYDSRLERLIIERTKNATTPNNYEMNEVRARQLMARICNEQLSKYNAVIDCPSLNELMNQDGVNTTADSLKSHVY
;
A
#
# COMPACT_ATOMS: atom_id res chain seq x y z
N MET A 1 -59.17 4.92 21.91
CA MET A 1 -59.01 3.51 21.47
C MET A 1 -58.04 3.54 20.30
N ALA A 2 -56.73 3.40 20.52
CA ALA A 2 -55.97 2.14 20.63
C ALA A 2 -56.06 1.34 19.31
N LYS A 3 -54.97 0.96 18.60
CA LYS A 3 -53.61 0.59 19.01
C LYS A 3 -52.57 0.90 17.93
N SER A 4 -51.36 1.16 18.45
CA SER A 4 -50.04 1.09 17.82
C SER A 4 -49.73 -0.30 17.25
N ALA A 5 -49.06 -0.35 16.11
CA ALA A 5 -48.19 -1.45 15.70
C ALA A 5 -46.92 -0.83 15.10
N ALA A 6 -45.87 -0.79 15.92
CA ALA A 6 -44.52 -0.53 15.50
C ALA A 6 -43.98 -1.84 14.92
N ASP A 7 -43.64 -1.85 13.63
CA ASP A 7 -42.87 -2.93 13.04
C ASP A 7 -41.39 -2.68 13.33
N ASP A 8 -40.88 -3.40 14.32
CA ASP A 8 -39.47 -3.54 14.62
C ASP A 8 -38.77 -4.24 13.46
N VAL A 9 -38.18 -3.46 12.55
CA VAL A 9 -37.21 -3.97 11.58
C VAL A 9 -35.94 -4.30 12.37
N ASN A 10 -35.82 -5.57 12.73
CA ASN A 10 -34.66 -6.15 13.37
C ASN A 10 -33.47 -6.11 12.38
N VAL A 11 -32.74 -5.00 12.36
CA VAL A 11 -31.45 -4.90 11.67
C VAL A 11 -30.47 -5.75 12.47
N ALA A 12 -30.32 -7.00 12.04
CA ALA A 12 -29.27 -7.87 12.52
C ALA A 12 -27.92 -7.19 12.27
N VAL A 13 -27.35 -6.64 13.33
CA VAL A 13 -25.96 -6.19 13.39
C VAL A 13 -25.10 -7.43 13.14
N THR A 14 -24.71 -7.64 11.88
CA THR A 14 -23.72 -8.66 11.55
C THR A 14 -22.41 -8.26 12.22
N SER A 15 -22.05 -9.06 13.22
CA SER A 15 -20.83 -9.00 13.99
C SER A 15 -19.59 -8.85 13.10
N HIS A 16 -18.64 -8.11 13.65
CA HIS A 16 -17.32 -7.82 13.12
C HIS A 16 -16.55 -9.05 12.59
N SER A 17 -15.58 -8.70 11.73
CA SER A 17 -14.44 -9.49 11.21
C SER A 17 -14.73 -10.56 10.15
N ASP A 18 -13.86 -10.59 9.13
CA ASP A 18 -13.60 -11.71 8.22
C ASP A 18 -14.33 -11.82 6.87
N ASN A 19 -14.57 -10.71 6.15
CA ASN A 19 -14.95 -10.81 4.73
C ASN A 19 -14.20 -9.89 3.74
N ALA A 20 -13.32 -9.02 4.23
CA ALA A 20 -12.52 -8.11 3.40
C ALA A 20 -11.22 -8.73 2.84
N LEU A 21 -10.84 -9.95 3.26
CA LEU A 21 -9.53 -10.56 2.96
C LEU A 21 -9.61 -11.93 2.28
N LEU A 22 -10.50 -12.09 1.31
CA LEU A 22 -10.40 -13.20 0.35
C LEU A 22 -10.11 -12.62 -1.03
N LEU A 23 -8.84 -12.23 -1.23
CA LEU A 23 -8.24 -12.28 -2.56
C LEU A 23 -8.38 -13.73 -3.05
N PRO A 24 -8.71 -14.00 -4.33
CA PRO A 24 -8.66 -15.36 -4.84
C PRO A 24 -7.25 -15.92 -4.59
N SER A 25 -7.18 -16.91 -3.71
CA SER A 25 -5.98 -17.69 -3.43
C SER A 25 -5.46 -18.29 -4.73
N SER A 26 -4.16 -18.15 -4.96
CA SER A 26 -3.38 -18.62 -6.12
C SER A 26 -3.45 -17.77 -7.40
N ALA A 27 -2.51 -16.83 -7.53
CA ALA A 27 -1.73 -16.67 -8.77
C ALA A 27 -0.60 -15.63 -8.63
N TYR A 28 -0.78 -14.58 -7.81
CA TYR A 28 0.22 -13.51 -7.72
C TYR A 28 0.42 -13.04 -6.29
N GLN A 29 1.51 -13.49 -5.67
CA GLN A 29 1.95 -13.00 -4.37
C GLN A 29 2.81 -11.77 -4.61
N LEU A 30 2.40 -10.64 -4.04
CA LEU A 30 3.16 -9.39 -4.17
C LEU A 30 4.54 -9.57 -3.52
N PRO A 31 5.63 -9.07 -4.13
CA PRO A 31 6.93 -9.13 -3.49
C PRO A 31 6.98 -8.31 -2.20
N GLN A 32 7.71 -8.81 -1.19
CA GLN A 32 7.72 -8.23 0.16
C GLN A 32 8.70 -7.05 0.29
N HIS A 33 9.79 -7.03 -0.49
CA HIS A 33 10.78 -5.96 -0.47
C HIS A 33 10.73 -5.20 -1.80
N LEU A 34 10.16 -4.00 -1.78
CA LEU A 34 9.95 -3.18 -2.95
C LEU A 34 10.85 -1.95 -2.94
N ALA A 35 11.34 -1.58 -4.12
CA ALA A 35 12.17 -0.39 -4.29
C ALA A 35 11.48 0.71 -5.10
N VAL A 36 11.57 1.95 -4.61
CA VAL A 36 11.15 3.17 -5.34
C VAL A 36 12.33 4.04 -5.73
N ILE A 37 12.23 4.70 -6.88
CA ILE A 37 13.20 5.72 -7.31
C ILE A 37 12.67 7.13 -7.02
N GLY A 38 13.35 7.83 -6.12
CA GLY A 38 12.98 9.18 -5.69
C GLY A 38 12.11 9.20 -4.42
N LYS A 39 11.57 10.38 -4.07
CA LYS A 39 10.78 10.57 -2.83
C LYS A 39 9.26 10.57 -3.05
N GLY A 40 8.80 10.87 -4.26
CA GLY A 40 7.40 11.22 -4.53
C GLY A 40 6.38 10.15 -4.16
N MET A 41 6.60 8.88 -4.50
CA MET A 41 5.58 7.84 -4.26
C MET A 41 5.26 7.64 -2.77
N ARG A 42 6.28 7.58 -1.91
CA ARG A 42 6.11 7.45 -0.45
C ARG A 42 5.55 8.70 0.20
N GLN A 43 5.78 9.86 -0.41
CA GLN A 43 5.23 11.12 0.08
C GLN A 43 3.76 11.25 -0.32
N ASN A 44 3.37 10.81 -1.51
CA ASN A 44 2.02 11.00 -2.03
C ASN A 44 0.99 10.04 -1.40
N ASN A 45 1.40 8.85 -0.96
CA ASN A 45 0.54 7.96 -0.17
C ASN A 45 1.34 7.43 1.04
N VAL A 46 1.00 7.88 2.25
CA VAL A 46 1.69 7.47 3.49
C VAL A 46 1.31 6.05 3.92
N LEU A 47 0.17 5.54 3.45
CA LEU A 47 -0.32 4.19 3.75
C LEU A 47 0.18 3.16 2.73
N LEU A 48 1.00 3.55 1.76
CA LEU A 48 1.35 2.69 0.63
C LEU A 48 2.02 1.38 1.06
N SER A 49 2.90 1.41 2.06
CA SER A 49 3.54 0.21 2.62
C SER A 49 2.53 -0.72 3.30
N GLN A 50 1.55 -0.15 4.01
CA GLN A 50 0.53 -0.90 4.73
C GLN A 50 -0.47 -1.53 3.76
N VAL A 51 -0.92 -0.76 2.76
CA VAL A 51 -1.86 -1.24 1.74
C VAL A 51 -1.22 -2.33 0.88
N LEU A 52 0.06 -2.19 0.52
CA LEU A 52 0.79 -3.22 -0.22
C LEU A 52 1.27 -4.38 0.66
N GLN A 53 1.20 -4.24 1.99
CA GLN A 53 1.77 -5.20 2.95
C GLN A 53 3.24 -5.54 2.62
N ALA A 54 4.01 -4.54 2.23
CA ALA A 54 5.39 -4.68 1.74
C ALA A 54 6.29 -3.58 2.31
N ASP A 55 7.57 -3.90 2.53
CA ASP A 55 8.59 -2.90 2.86
C ASP A 55 8.97 -2.13 1.59
N ILE A 56 8.87 -0.81 1.65
CA ILE A 56 9.14 0.07 0.50
C ILE A 56 10.34 0.95 0.80
N GLN A 57 11.47 0.56 0.23
CA GLN A 57 12.74 1.25 0.40
C GLN A 57 13.06 2.17 -0.76
N ARG A 58 13.72 3.28 -0.45
CA ARG A 58 14.23 4.18 -1.49
C ARG A 58 15.53 3.61 -2.05
N TRP A 59 15.56 3.44 -3.36
CA TRP A 59 16.76 2.99 -4.07
C TRP A 59 17.58 4.17 -4.57
N TYR A 60 18.89 4.07 -4.36
CA TYR A 60 19.89 5.02 -4.84
C TYR A 60 20.84 4.34 -5.83
N PRO A 61 21.50 5.08 -6.72
CA PRO A 61 22.48 4.51 -7.66
C PRO A 61 23.58 3.68 -6.97
N TRP A 62 24.00 4.07 -5.77
CA TRP A 62 24.99 3.32 -4.97
C TRP A 62 24.40 2.14 -4.19
N SER A 63 23.07 2.03 -4.06
CA SER A 63 22.41 0.88 -3.41
C SER A 63 22.64 -0.43 -4.16
N GLY A 64 22.95 -0.38 -5.46
CA GLY A 64 23.27 -1.55 -6.29
C GLY A 64 24.74 -1.93 -6.34
N ILE A 65 25.61 -1.21 -5.61
CA ILE A 65 27.02 -1.61 -5.49
C ILE A 65 27.05 -2.76 -4.49
N PRO A 66 27.40 -4.00 -4.89
CA PRO A 66 27.60 -5.06 -3.91
C PRO A 66 28.61 -4.55 -2.89
N GLN A 67 28.26 -4.56 -1.61
CA GLN A 67 29.19 -4.26 -0.50
C GLN A 67 30.26 -5.36 -0.45
N ARG A 68 31.16 -5.37 -1.44
CA ARG A 68 32.41 -6.14 -1.45
C ARG A 68 33.46 -5.48 -0.54
N ILE A 69 32.99 -4.82 0.52
CA ILE A 69 33.77 -4.00 1.46
C ILE A 69 33.92 -4.72 2.80
N ASN A 70 33.04 -5.67 3.15
CA ASN A 70 33.02 -6.23 4.51
C ASN A 70 34.06 -7.32 4.80
N ALA A 71 34.69 -7.95 3.80
CA ALA A 71 35.66 -9.02 4.07
C ALA A 71 37.13 -8.57 4.12
N GLY A 72 37.50 -7.43 3.51
CA GLY A 72 38.90 -7.05 3.32
C GLY A 72 39.34 -5.68 3.88
N LYS A 73 38.41 -4.79 4.25
CA LYS A 73 38.74 -3.41 4.69
C LYS A 73 38.76 -3.22 6.21
N THR A 74 38.24 -4.18 6.98
CA THR A 74 38.38 -4.18 8.45
C THR A 74 39.86 -4.19 8.85
N HIS A 75 40.71 -4.87 8.08
CA HIS A 75 42.16 -4.93 8.31
C HIS A 75 42.94 -3.67 7.87
N LEU A 76 42.43 -2.89 6.91
CA LEU A 76 43.10 -1.67 6.43
C LEU A 76 42.79 -0.44 7.28
N LEU A 77 41.58 -0.37 7.85
CA LEU A 77 41.18 0.73 8.74
C LEU A 77 41.78 0.59 10.15
N SER A 78 42.03 -0.64 10.60
CA SER A 78 42.72 -0.91 11.88
C SER A 78 44.21 -0.53 11.87
N ALA A 79 44.82 -0.53 10.68
CA ALA A 79 46.23 -0.20 10.44
C ALA A 79 46.51 1.33 10.38
N LEU A 80 45.48 2.17 10.35
CA LEU A 80 45.66 3.64 10.41
C LEU A 80 45.96 4.08 11.86
N PRO A 81 46.86 5.06 12.07
CA PRO A 81 47.22 5.57 13.39
C PRO A 81 46.14 6.53 13.90
N LEU A 82 44.92 6.03 14.08
CA LEU A 82 43.79 6.79 14.60
C LEU A 82 43.61 6.54 16.11
N PRO A 83 43.19 7.57 16.89
CA PRO A 83 42.80 7.40 18.29
C PRO A 83 41.74 6.31 18.48
N ASN A 84 41.83 5.54 19.57
CA ASN A 84 40.96 4.38 19.84
C ASN A 84 39.46 4.72 19.85
N MET A 85 39.09 5.95 20.23
CA MET A 85 37.70 6.42 20.16
C MET A 85 37.13 6.40 18.73
N ILE A 86 37.94 6.79 17.75
CA ILE A 86 37.54 6.81 16.34
C ILE A 86 37.50 5.38 15.79
N LYS A 87 38.45 4.52 16.19
CA LYS A 87 38.43 3.09 15.83
C LYS A 87 37.15 2.42 16.33
N ASN A 88 36.76 2.65 17.59
CA ASN A 88 35.55 2.08 18.20
C ASN A 88 34.25 2.59 17.58
N GLN A 89 34.21 3.87 17.15
CA GLN A 89 33.08 4.40 16.39
C GLN A 89 32.99 3.75 15.00
N ILE A 90 34.11 3.60 14.28
CA ILE A 90 34.14 2.98 12.96
C ILE A 90 33.73 1.50 13.04
N THR A 91 34.19 0.74 14.04
CA THR A 91 33.74 -0.64 14.25
C THR A 91 32.24 -0.69 14.51
N HIS A 92 31.70 0.18 15.37
CA HIS A 92 30.24 0.24 15.61
C HIS A 92 29.44 0.61 14.35
N LEU A 93 29.93 1.53 13.51
CA LEU A 93 29.28 1.89 12.23
C LEU A 93 29.38 0.76 11.19
N SER A 94 30.43 -0.06 11.24
CA SER A 94 30.58 -1.23 10.37
C SER A 94 29.77 -2.46 10.83
N SER A 95 29.48 -2.57 12.13
CA SER A 95 28.56 -3.55 12.71
C SER A 95 27.09 -3.18 12.48
N SER A 96 26.76 -1.89 12.44
CA SER A 96 25.53 -1.39 11.82
C SER A 96 25.69 -1.38 10.30
N SER A 97 26.01 -2.52 9.70
CA SER A 97 25.93 -2.64 8.26
C SER A 97 24.49 -2.33 7.89
N LEU A 98 24.25 -1.18 7.27
CA LEU A 98 23.10 -0.97 6.39
C LEU A 98 23.23 -2.03 5.30
N SER A 99 22.77 -3.26 5.59
CA SER A 99 22.54 -4.28 4.61
C SER A 99 21.37 -3.77 3.79
N PHE A 100 21.67 -3.01 2.74
CA PHE A 100 20.72 -2.76 1.68
C PHE A 100 20.44 -4.11 1.05
N GLN A 101 19.40 -4.77 1.55
CA GLN A 101 18.87 -5.98 0.95
C GLN A 101 18.46 -5.62 -0.48
N GLN A 102 18.88 -6.44 -1.43
CA GLN A 102 18.40 -6.32 -2.81
C GLN A 102 16.87 -6.38 -2.79
N PRO A 103 16.17 -5.44 -3.43
CA PRO A 103 14.71 -5.50 -3.52
C PRO A 103 14.31 -6.68 -4.39
N ASP A 104 13.14 -7.24 -4.13
CA ASP A 104 12.54 -8.28 -4.95
C ASP A 104 12.03 -7.70 -6.27
N ALA A 105 11.49 -6.48 -6.24
CA ALA A 105 11.02 -5.75 -7.42
C ALA A 105 11.11 -4.23 -7.25
N PHE A 106 11.12 -3.51 -8.37
CA PHE A 106 10.96 -2.07 -8.38
C PHE A 106 9.50 -1.70 -8.62
N ILE A 107 9.05 -0.59 -8.04
CA ILE A 107 7.70 -0.07 -8.28
C ILE A 107 7.73 1.37 -8.81
N GLY A 108 6.75 1.70 -9.62
CA GLY A 108 6.60 3.02 -10.20
C GLY A 108 5.15 3.40 -10.44
N TRP A 109 4.84 4.69 -10.28
CA TRP A 109 3.46 5.16 -10.45
C TRP A 109 3.01 5.20 -11.93
N GLY A 110 2.01 4.39 -12.29
CA GLY A 110 1.41 4.30 -13.62
C GLY A 110 2.44 4.26 -14.74
N ARG A 111 2.26 5.10 -15.77
CA ARG A 111 3.25 5.32 -16.85
C ARG A 111 4.05 6.62 -16.70
N LYS A 112 4.11 7.17 -15.48
CA LYS A 112 4.80 8.45 -15.21
C LYS A 112 6.33 8.27 -15.23
N LYS A 113 7.06 9.38 -15.13
CA LYS A 113 8.55 9.39 -15.03
C LYS A 113 9.09 8.51 -13.89
N SER A 114 8.32 8.33 -12.81
CA SER A 114 8.65 7.40 -11.72
C SER A 114 8.78 5.96 -12.24
N TYR A 115 7.79 5.48 -13.00
CA TYR A 115 7.82 4.14 -13.59
C TYR A 115 8.94 3.99 -14.61
N GLN A 116 9.15 4.98 -15.48
CA GLN A 116 10.24 4.95 -16.45
C GLN A 116 11.61 4.81 -15.77
N ARG A 117 11.83 5.52 -14.66
CA ARG A 117 13.07 5.42 -13.87
C ARG A 117 13.20 4.07 -13.18
N ALA A 118 12.12 3.58 -12.55
CA ALA A 118 12.07 2.27 -11.92
C ALA A 118 12.40 1.16 -12.93
N ASN A 119 11.72 1.14 -14.08
CA ASN A 119 11.93 0.18 -15.15
C ASN A 119 13.36 0.20 -15.70
N LYS A 120 13.94 1.39 -15.89
CA LYS A 120 15.35 1.52 -16.33
C LYS A 120 16.33 0.91 -15.32
N VAL A 121 16.08 1.05 -14.02
CA VAL A 121 16.94 0.47 -12.98
C VAL A 121 16.71 -1.02 -12.86
N ALA A 122 15.46 -1.48 -12.84
CA ALA A 122 15.10 -2.88 -12.75
C ALA A 122 15.70 -3.71 -13.90
N LYS A 123 15.64 -3.20 -15.14
CA LYS A 123 16.30 -3.83 -16.30
C LYS A 123 17.82 -4.00 -16.12
N ARG A 124 18.49 -3.05 -15.45
CA ARG A 124 19.93 -3.15 -15.16
C ARG A 124 20.23 -4.15 -14.05
N GLN A 125 19.34 -4.23 -13.06
CA GLN A 125 19.44 -5.19 -11.95
C GLN A 125 18.88 -6.57 -12.30
N LYS A 126 18.30 -6.74 -13.50
CA LYS A 126 17.59 -7.96 -13.93
C LYS A 126 16.45 -8.36 -12.97
N LEU A 127 15.74 -7.34 -12.48
CA LEU A 127 14.57 -7.49 -11.61
C LEU A 127 13.31 -6.99 -12.31
N GLU A 128 12.15 -7.34 -11.77
CA GLU A 128 10.85 -6.93 -12.28
C GLU A 128 10.51 -5.48 -11.93
N THR A 129 9.56 -4.90 -12.68
CA THR A 129 8.97 -3.60 -12.36
C THR A 129 7.46 -3.66 -12.35
N LEU A 130 6.87 -3.25 -11.24
CA LEU A 130 5.42 -3.16 -11.07
C LEU A 130 4.94 -1.73 -11.28
N SER A 131 3.88 -1.58 -12.05
CA SER A 131 3.12 -0.33 -12.18
C SER A 131 2.11 -0.25 -11.03
N VAL A 132 2.09 0.87 -10.32
CA VAL A 132 1.19 1.12 -9.19
C VAL A 132 0.31 2.32 -9.49
N GLU A 133 -0.98 2.23 -9.18
CA GLU A 133 -1.93 3.34 -9.29
C GLU A 133 -2.92 3.35 -8.12
N ASP A 134 -3.69 4.43 -8.02
CA ASP A 134 -4.82 4.48 -7.10
C ASP A 134 -5.85 3.40 -7.44
N GLY A 135 -6.37 2.74 -6.40
CA GLY A 135 -7.45 1.77 -6.54
C GLY A 135 -8.79 2.42 -6.92
N PHE A 136 -9.75 1.56 -7.29
CA PHE A 136 -11.07 1.99 -7.74
C PHE A 136 -11.92 2.59 -6.60
N LEU A 137 -11.73 2.14 -5.36
CA LEU A 137 -12.30 2.72 -4.13
C LEU A 137 -11.15 3.23 -3.26
N ARG A 138 -10.73 4.48 -3.44
CA ARG A 138 -9.43 4.95 -2.97
C ARG A 138 -9.44 5.46 -1.53
N SER A 139 -10.32 6.40 -1.18
CA SER A 139 -10.25 7.09 0.11
C SER A 139 -11.60 7.67 0.57
N LEU A 140 -11.66 8.04 1.85
CA LEU A 140 -12.79 8.75 2.50
C LEU A 140 -12.72 10.27 2.36
N ASP A 141 -11.68 10.80 1.74
CA ASP A 141 -11.52 12.22 1.49
C ASP A 141 -11.82 12.54 0.03
N SER A 142 -11.82 13.83 -0.31
CA SER A 142 -12.11 14.34 -1.65
C SER A 142 -11.01 14.02 -2.69
N GLY A 143 -9.94 13.34 -2.29
CA GLY A 143 -8.78 13.05 -3.15
C GLY A 143 -7.82 14.23 -3.36
N VAL A 144 -8.27 15.47 -3.13
CA VAL A 144 -7.44 16.68 -3.27
C VAL A 144 -6.49 16.75 -2.08
N SER A 145 -5.18 16.72 -2.34
CA SER A 145 -4.11 16.72 -1.32
C SER A 145 -4.15 15.54 -0.34
N SER A 146 -4.95 14.52 -0.64
CA SER A 146 -5.07 13.31 0.17
C SER A 146 -3.83 12.43 0.06
N ARG A 147 -3.26 12.10 1.22
CA ARG A 147 -2.14 11.17 1.35
C ARG A 147 -2.56 9.79 1.87
N HIS A 148 -3.85 9.52 2.03
CA HIS A 148 -4.39 8.32 2.65
C HIS A 148 -5.18 7.46 1.66
N GLY A 149 -4.50 6.97 0.62
CA GLY A 149 -5.11 6.01 -0.30
C GLY A 149 -5.16 4.63 0.34
N LEU A 150 -6.36 4.11 0.58
CA LEU A 150 -6.64 2.83 1.23
C LEU A 150 -6.64 1.64 0.25
N SER A 151 -6.73 1.90 -1.04
CA SER A 151 -6.57 0.87 -2.08
C SER A 151 -5.67 1.33 -3.20
N VAL A 152 -4.95 0.37 -3.77
CA VAL A 152 -4.04 0.56 -4.90
C VAL A 152 -4.21 -0.57 -5.90
N VAL A 153 -4.01 -0.27 -7.18
CA VAL A 153 -3.82 -1.29 -8.21
C VAL A 153 -2.33 -1.54 -8.36
N VAL A 154 -1.96 -2.82 -8.48
CA VAL A 154 -0.62 -3.24 -8.85
C VAL A 154 -0.71 -4.10 -10.11
N ASP A 155 0.09 -3.75 -11.10
CA ASP A 155 0.10 -4.41 -12.40
C ASP A 155 1.55 -4.68 -12.82
N ASP A 156 1.86 -5.94 -13.07
CA ASP A 156 3.18 -6.44 -13.46
C ASP A 156 3.39 -6.50 -14.98
N LEU A 157 2.34 -6.27 -15.76
CA LEU A 157 2.36 -6.34 -17.22
C LEU A 157 2.26 -4.94 -17.84
N GLY A 158 1.29 -4.17 -17.38
CA GLY A 158 0.94 -2.88 -17.94
C GLY A 158 0.33 -1.97 -16.89
N ILE A 159 -0.81 -1.37 -17.21
CA ILE A 159 -1.71 -0.72 -16.25
C ILE A 159 -3.08 -0.55 -16.90
N TYR A 160 -4.17 -0.67 -16.15
CA TYR A 160 -5.54 -0.78 -16.68
C TYR A 160 -6.01 0.36 -17.61
N PHE A 161 -5.43 1.56 -17.51
CA PHE A 161 -5.82 2.69 -18.36
C PHE A 161 -4.99 2.78 -19.65
N ASP A 162 -3.87 2.07 -19.74
CA ASP A 162 -2.96 2.12 -20.87
C ASP A 162 -3.37 1.07 -21.90
N THR A 163 -3.98 1.51 -22.99
CA THR A 163 -4.48 0.63 -24.05
C THR A 163 -3.42 0.25 -25.09
N THR A 164 -2.15 0.62 -24.88
CA THR A 164 -1.06 0.31 -25.83
C THR A 164 -0.41 -1.06 -25.59
N TYR A 165 -0.63 -1.64 -24.41
CA TYR A 165 -0.10 -2.93 -23.99
C TYR A 165 -1.12 -3.66 -23.13
N ASP A 166 -1.06 -4.99 -23.11
CA ASP A 166 -1.85 -5.82 -22.20
C ASP A 166 -1.69 -5.36 -20.74
N SER A 167 -2.78 -5.43 -19.98
CA SER A 167 -2.77 -5.22 -18.54
C SER A 167 -3.11 -6.50 -17.76
N ARG A 168 -2.72 -6.56 -16.48
CA ARG A 168 -3.12 -7.65 -15.59
C ARG A 168 -4.64 -7.74 -15.48
N LEU A 169 -5.33 -6.59 -15.42
CA LEU A 169 -6.80 -6.54 -15.39
C LEU A 169 -7.42 -7.17 -16.63
N GLU A 170 -6.90 -6.86 -17.82
CA GLU A 170 -7.36 -7.44 -19.08
C GLU A 170 -7.21 -8.97 -19.09
N ARG A 171 -6.05 -9.48 -18.66
CA ARG A 171 -5.84 -10.93 -18.54
C ARG A 171 -6.81 -11.58 -17.56
N LEU A 172 -7.03 -10.96 -16.40
CA LEU A 172 -8.00 -11.45 -15.41
C LEU A 172 -9.42 -11.52 -15.99
N ILE A 173 -9.84 -10.51 -16.78
CA ILE A 173 -11.14 -10.52 -17.45
C ILE A 173 -11.21 -11.68 -18.44
N ILE A 174 -10.21 -11.83 -19.32
CA ILE A 174 -10.17 -12.89 -20.34
C ILE A 174 -10.17 -14.29 -19.69
N GLU A 175 -9.33 -14.50 -18.68
CA GLU A 175 -9.26 -15.76 -17.93
C GLU A 175 -10.59 -16.07 -17.25
N ARG A 176 -11.22 -15.06 -16.63
CA ARG A 176 -12.52 -15.20 -15.96
C ARG A 176 -13.64 -15.54 -16.93
N THR A 177 -13.63 -14.99 -18.14
CA THR A 177 -14.59 -15.32 -19.22
C THR A 177 -14.37 -16.72 -19.77
N LYS A 178 -13.12 -17.16 -19.94
CA LYS A 178 -12.79 -18.51 -20.44
C LYS A 178 -13.14 -19.61 -19.43
N ASN A 179 -12.91 -19.34 -18.14
CA ASN A 179 -13.14 -20.30 -17.06
C ASN A 179 -14.59 -20.29 -16.54
N ALA A 180 -15.53 -19.70 -17.29
CA ALA A 180 -16.93 -19.57 -16.89
C ALA A 180 -17.66 -20.90 -16.64
N THR A 181 -17.09 -22.00 -17.11
CA THR A 181 -17.65 -23.35 -17.01
C THR A 181 -17.21 -24.15 -15.78
N THR A 182 -16.34 -23.61 -14.91
CA THR A 182 -15.92 -24.30 -13.67
C THR A 182 -16.85 -23.93 -12.50
N PRO A 183 -17.77 -24.82 -12.06
CA PRO A 183 -18.94 -24.40 -11.29
C PRO A 183 -18.64 -23.75 -9.93
N ASN A 184 -17.79 -24.36 -9.11
CA ASN A 184 -17.72 -23.97 -7.69
C ASN A 184 -17.08 -22.59 -7.43
N ASN A 185 -15.98 -22.25 -8.12
CA ASN A 185 -15.31 -20.97 -7.93
C ASN A 185 -16.00 -19.84 -8.73
N TYR A 186 -16.70 -20.18 -9.81
CA TYR A 186 -17.41 -19.21 -10.61
C TYR A 186 -18.56 -18.58 -9.82
N GLU A 187 -19.45 -19.43 -9.30
CA GLU A 187 -20.70 -19.01 -8.66
C GLU A 187 -20.42 -18.20 -7.39
N MET A 188 -19.46 -18.65 -6.56
CA MET A 188 -19.10 -17.93 -5.33
C MET A 188 -18.56 -16.52 -5.63
N ASN A 189 -17.70 -16.37 -6.63
CA ASN A 189 -17.18 -15.06 -7.02
C ASN A 189 -18.25 -14.17 -7.65
N GLU A 190 -19.21 -14.75 -8.38
CA GLU A 190 -20.30 -14.02 -9.00
C GLU A 190 -21.29 -13.49 -7.95
N VAL A 191 -21.66 -14.31 -6.97
CA VAL A 191 -22.48 -13.89 -5.82
C VAL A 191 -21.78 -12.77 -5.05
N ARG A 192 -20.49 -12.94 -4.73
CA ARG A 192 -19.67 -11.91 -4.07
C ARG A 192 -19.64 -10.61 -4.87
N ALA A 193 -19.42 -10.68 -6.18
CA ALA A 193 -19.38 -9.51 -7.06
C ALA A 193 -20.72 -8.76 -7.03
N ARG A 194 -21.86 -9.47 -7.15
CA ARG A 194 -23.20 -8.86 -7.05
C ARG A 194 -23.44 -8.17 -5.71
N GLN A 195 -23.06 -8.81 -4.60
CA GLN A 195 -23.17 -8.22 -3.27
C GLN A 195 -22.34 -6.95 -3.12
N LEU A 196 -21.10 -6.95 -3.62
CA LEU A 196 -20.22 -5.77 -3.58
C LEU A 196 -20.74 -4.63 -4.46
N MET A 197 -21.23 -4.95 -5.66
CA MET A 197 -21.86 -3.95 -6.55
C MET A 197 -23.08 -3.30 -5.89
N ALA A 198 -23.97 -4.11 -5.31
CA ALA A 198 -25.14 -3.62 -4.59
C ALA A 198 -24.74 -2.74 -3.41
N ARG A 199 -23.72 -3.14 -2.65
CA ARG A 199 -23.21 -2.36 -1.52
C ARG A 199 -22.62 -1.01 -1.97
N ILE A 200 -21.79 -1.01 -3.01
CA ILE A 200 -21.22 0.22 -3.59
C ILE A 200 -22.33 1.19 -4.00
N CYS A 201 -23.37 0.71 -4.68
CA CYS A 201 -24.50 1.54 -5.10
C CYS A 201 -25.33 2.05 -3.91
N ASN A 202 -25.67 1.18 -2.95
CA ASN A 202 -26.51 1.53 -1.81
C ASN A 202 -25.82 2.52 -0.86
N GLU A 203 -24.52 2.34 -0.63
CA GLU A 203 -23.69 3.23 0.19
C GLU A 203 -23.17 4.46 -0.60
N GLN A 204 -23.55 4.59 -1.88
CA GLN A 204 -23.14 5.68 -2.77
C GLN A 204 -21.60 5.86 -2.83
N LEU A 205 -20.87 4.75 -2.81
CA LEU A 205 -19.42 4.78 -2.81
C LEU A 205 -18.89 5.11 -4.22
N SER A 206 -17.89 5.98 -4.26
CA SER A 206 -17.12 6.35 -5.44
C SER A 206 -15.61 6.17 -5.18
N LYS A 207 -14.77 6.61 -6.12
CA LYS A 207 -13.31 6.64 -5.91
C LYS A 207 -12.93 7.48 -4.70
N TYR A 208 -13.64 8.58 -4.47
CA TYR A 208 -13.43 9.53 -3.38
C TYR A 208 -14.74 9.69 -2.61
N ASN A 209 -14.71 9.47 -1.31
CA ASN A 209 -15.93 9.37 -0.49
C ASN A 209 -15.91 10.42 0.60
N ALA A 210 -15.81 11.69 0.19
CA ALA A 210 -15.83 12.82 1.12
C ALA A 210 -17.16 12.85 1.86
N VAL A 211 -17.15 12.45 3.13
CA VAL A 211 -18.29 12.64 4.02
C VAL A 211 -18.21 14.06 4.56
N ILE A 212 -19.30 14.82 4.44
CA ILE A 212 -19.37 16.21 4.93
C ILE A 212 -19.11 16.29 6.45
N ASP A 213 -19.39 15.20 7.18
CA ASP A 213 -19.28 15.09 8.64
C ASP A 213 -18.22 14.10 9.16
N CYS A 214 -17.36 13.52 8.30
CA CYS A 214 -16.25 12.68 8.78
C CYS A 214 -14.98 13.52 8.91
N PRO A 215 -14.39 13.63 10.11
CA PRO A 215 -13.10 14.29 10.27
C PRO A 215 -12.08 13.61 9.35
N SER A 216 -11.17 14.40 8.78
CA SER A 216 -10.12 13.81 7.95
C SER A 216 -9.34 12.76 8.76
N LEU A 217 -8.75 11.74 8.12
CA LEU A 217 -7.96 10.74 8.87
C LEU A 217 -6.81 11.39 9.67
N ASN A 218 -6.30 12.54 9.19
CA ASN A 218 -5.36 13.37 9.96
C ASN A 218 -5.98 13.91 11.25
N GLU A 219 -7.22 14.39 11.21
CA GLU A 219 -7.95 14.85 12.40
C GLU A 219 -8.20 13.69 13.38
N LEU A 220 -8.58 12.51 12.89
CA LEU A 220 -8.76 11.32 13.73
C LEU A 220 -7.44 10.87 14.38
N MET A 221 -6.35 10.80 13.61
CA MET A 221 -5.03 10.44 14.14
C MET A 221 -4.48 11.45 15.15
N ASN A 222 -4.83 12.74 15.01
CA ASN A 222 -4.42 13.78 15.95
C ASN A 222 -5.30 13.81 17.21
N GLN A 223 -6.57 13.38 17.13
CA GLN A 223 -7.46 13.26 18.28
C GLN A 223 -7.00 12.19 19.27
N ASP A 224 -6.44 11.08 18.76
CA ASP A 224 -5.86 10.01 19.60
C ASP A 224 -4.59 10.46 20.36
N GLY A 225 -3.90 11.51 19.87
CA GLY A 225 -2.72 12.08 20.52
C GLY A 225 -3.02 13.12 21.61
N VAL A 226 -4.26 13.62 21.70
CA VAL A 226 -4.65 14.68 22.65
C VAL A 226 -5.31 14.10 23.91
N ASN A 227 -5.78 12.86 23.88
CA ASN A 227 -6.50 12.23 25.00
C ASN A 227 -5.62 11.65 26.13
N THR A 228 -4.36 12.09 26.29
CA THR A 228 -3.54 11.71 27.46
C THR A 228 -3.13 12.83 28.40
N THR A 229 -3.52 14.08 28.16
CA THR A 229 -3.32 15.16 29.15
C THR A 229 -4.38 16.24 29.04
N ALA A 230 -5.48 16.11 29.79
CA ALA A 230 -6.13 17.18 30.54
C ALA A 230 -7.57 16.79 30.86
N ASP A 231 -7.71 16.05 31.96
CA ASP A 231 -8.90 16.16 32.78
C ASP A 231 -8.89 17.53 33.50
N SER A 232 -10.08 18.06 33.79
CA SER A 232 -10.39 19.23 34.65
C SER A 232 -10.80 20.56 33.98
N LEU A 233 -12.12 20.84 34.10
CA LEU A 233 -12.78 22.14 34.38
C LEU A 233 -12.74 23.20 33.25
N LYS A 234 -13.84 23.76 32.73
CA LYS A 234 -15.11 24.16 33.36
C LYS A 234 -16.15 24.52 32.29
N SER A 235 -17.42 24.46 32.71
CA SER A 235 -18.63 25.03 32.12
C SER A 235 -18.49 26.47 31.61
N HIS A 236 -19.38 26.87 30.69
CA HIS A 236 -20.17 28.13 30.54
C HIS A 236 -20.63 28.19 29.06
N VAL A 237 -21.85 27.78 28.70
CA VAL A 237 -23.05 28.64 28.60
C VAL A 237 -22.74 30.01 27.96
N TYR A 238 -22.92 30.15 26.64
CA TYR A 238 -24.15 30.59 25.96
C TYR A 238 -24.12 30.17 24.50
#